data_AF-A0AAW5JXP5-F1
#
_entry.id   AF-A0AAW5JXP5-F1
#
_cell.length_a   1.000
_cell.length_b   1.000
_cell.length_c   1.000
_cell.angle_alpha   90.00
_cell.angle_beta   90.00
_cell.angle_gamma   90.00
#
_symmetry.space_group_name_H-M   'P 1'
#
loop_
_entity.id
_entity.type
_entity.pdbx_description
1 polymer ?
#
loop_
_entity_poly.entity_id
_entity_poly.type
_entity_poly.pdbx_seq_one_letter_code
_entity_poly.pdbx_strand_id
1 'polypeptide(L)'
;MRILRLWAPSLIGDHTLCYIHTNRGGNTCINDVEIPVKYARAGESLDGEEHAGAMTIVLPPEAEIDDGGFLAVGENNETLLRWHSDSSSFKVCTAGFLGVSERAEIWSPIRTAVLTVSDKGSQGQRVDTAGPELERLAFAQGCVTEERKIVPDDKEQICETVREWAGKGINLILTTGGTGLSPRDNTPEALLSVADKTVPGFGEMMRIETLKYTPRSFLTRSVAVVKDRSLVIAFPGSKRGAGQCFEAITGGLRHAVETLTGSASECGNNHHGK
;
A
#
# COMPACT_ATOMS: atom_id res chain seq x y z
N MET A 1 -13.50 -2.83 -12.63
CA MET A 1 -14.34 -1.98 -13.52
C MET A 1 -13.47 -1.37 -14.63
N ARG A 2 -14.03 -0.50 -15.49
CA ARG A 2 -13.25 0.24 -16.52
C ARG A 2 -13.58 1.74 -16.49
N ILE A 3 -12.61 2.58 -16.83
CA ILE A 3 -12.83 4.02 -17.03
C ILE A 3 -13.66 4.22 -18.30
N LEU A 4 -14.75 4.98 -18.21
CA LEU A 4 -15.69 5.16 -19.32
C LEU A 4 -15.41 6.41 -20.15
N ARG A 5 -14.95 7.48 -19.48
CA ARG A 5 -14.67 8.77 -20.12
C ARG A 5 -13.67 9.55 -19.28
N LEU A 6 -12.85 10.34 -19.95
CA LEU A 6 -11.97 11.32 -19.33
C LEU A 6 -12.36 12.67 -19.91
N TRP A 7 -12.87 13.57 -19.07
CA TRP A 7 -13.47 14.81 -19.54
C TRP A 7 -12.97 16.01 -18.75
N ALA A 8 -12.42 17.00 -19.45
CA ALA A 8 -12.00 18.28 -18.90
C ALA A 8 -12.44 19.40 -19.86
N PRO A 9 -13.49 20.17 -19.54
CA PRO A 9 -13.95 21.26 -20.41
C PRO A 9 -12.87 22.33 -20.60
N SER A 10 -12.03 22.54 -19.59
CA SER A 10 -10.87 23.45 -19.65
C SER A 10 -9.74 22.97 -20.57
N LEU A 11 -9.74 21.69 -21.00
CA LEU A 11 -8.72 21.06 -21.85
C LEU A 11 -9.29 20.51 -23.18
N ILE A 12 -10.35 21.15 -23.72
CA ILE A 12 -10.99 20.76 -24.99
C ILE A 12 -11.88 19.49 -24.84
N GLY A 13 -12.47 19.29 -23.66
CA GLY A 13 -13.53 18.30 -23.44
C GLY A 13 -12.99 16.88 -23.29
N ASP A 14 -13.18 16.03 -24.29
CA ASP A 14 -12.90 14.59 -24.20
C ASP A 14 -11.44 14.25 -24.46
N HIS A 15 -10.90 13.35 -23.61
CA HIS A 15 -9.56 12.81 -23.74
C HIS A 15 -9.58 11.28 -23.83
N THR A 16 -8.71 10.73 -24.68
CA THR A 16 -8.52 9.27 -24.76
C THR A 16 -7.47 8.78 -23.77
N LEU A 17 -6.44 9.60 -23.51
CA LEU A 17 -5.29 9.27 -22.68
C LEU A 17 -4.73 10.55 -22.05
N CYS A 18 -4.42 10.49 -20.76
CA CYS A 18 -3.81 11.58 -20.00
C CYS A 18 -2.68 11.04 -19.12
N TYR A 19 -1.61 11.81 -18.95
CA TYR A 19 -0.60 11.56 -17.93
C TYR A 19 -0.93 12.34 -16.67
N ILE A 20 -1.06 11.65 -15.54
CA ILE A 20 -1.39 12.23 -14.23
C ILE A 20 -0.19 12.12 -13.29
N HIS A 21 0.14 13.22 -12.61
CA HIS A 21 1.25 13.25 -11.64
C HIS A 21 1.08 14.34 -10.59
N THR A 22 2.02 14.40 -9.64
CA THR A 22 2.11 15.48 -8.65
C THR A 22 3.29 16.37 -8.98
N ASN A 23 3.07 17.70 -9.05
CA ASN A 23 4.14 18.66 -9.27
C ASN A 23 4.99 18.89 -8.01
N ARG A 24 6.03 19.72 -8.11
CA ARG A 24 6.92 20.04 -6.97
C ARG A 24 6.20 20.71 -5.78
N GLY A 25 5.06 21.34 -6.02
CA GLY A 25 4.23 21.97 -4.99
C GLY A 25 3.27 21.01 -4.28
N GLY A 26 3.22 19.73 -4.70
CA GLY A 26 2.27 18.77 -4.13
C GLY A 26 0.88 18.81 -4.78
N ASN A 27 0.72 19.57 -5.87
CA ASN A 27 -0.55 19.70 -6.57
C ASN A 27 -0.66 18.67 -7.69
N THR A 28 -1.89 18.22 -7.93
CA THR A 28 -2.21 17.27 -8.99
C THR A 28 -2.19 17.96 -10.35
N CYS A 29 -1.55 17.30 -11.31
CA CYS A 29 -1.40 17.78 -12.68
C CYS A 29 -1.83 16.73 -13.68
N ILE A 30 -2.46 17.18 -14.77
CA ILE A 30 -2.77 16.41 -15.96
C ILE A 30 -2.01 17.01 -17.13
N ASN A 31 -1.16 16.23 -17.80
CA ASN A 31 -0.33 16.69 -18.92
C ASN A 31 0.39 18.03 -18.60
N ASP A 32 1.01 18.11 -17.42
CA ASP A 32 1.70 19.29 -16.87
C ASP A 32 0.84 20.51 -16.52
N VAL A 33 -0.48 20.41 -16.67
CA VAL A 33 -1.43 21.45 -16.24
C VAL A 33 -1.93 21.12 -14.84
N GLU A 34 -1.74 22.03 -13.89
CA GLU A 34 -2.32 21.93 -12.56
C GLU A 34 -3.84 22.05 -12.64
N ILE A 35 -4.53 20.96 -12.30
CA ILE A 35 -5.99 20.87 -12.38
C ILE A 35 -6.49 19.85 -11.36
N PRO A 36 -7.55 20.17 -10.58
CA PRO A 36 -8.19 19.18 -9.72
C PRO A 36 -8.72 18.00 -10.55
N VAL A 37 -8.56 16.79 -10.02
CA VAL A 37 -9.09 15.57 -10.64
C VAL A 37 -10.24 15.08 -9.79
N LYS A 38 -11.39 14.82 -10.41
CA LYS A 38 -12.62 14.36 -9.77
C LYS A 38 -13.09 13.06 -10.42
N TYR A 39 -14.10 12.41 -9.83
CA TYR A 39 -14.89 11.42 -10.57
C TYR A 39 -16.36 11.83 -10.64
N ALA A 40 -17.05 11.24 -11.60
CA ALA A 40 -18.49 11.21 -11.69
C ALA A 40 -18.92 9.81 -12.11
N ARG A 41 -20.16 9.45 -11.83
CA ARG A 41 -20.77 8.20 -12.29
C ARG A 41 -21.43 8.41 -13.63
N ALA A 42 -21.42 7.40 -14.49
CA ALA A 42 -22.12 7.46 -15.76
C ALA A 42 -23.61 7.76 -15.54
N GLY A 43 -24.11 8.80 -16.21
CA GLY A 43 -25.47 9.30 -16.05
C GLY A 43 -25.57 10.58 -15.21
N GLU A 44 -24.53 10.97 -14.48
CA GLU A 44 -24.46 12.27 -13.80
C GLU A 44 -24.17 13.40 -14.80
N SER A 45 -24.74 14.58 -14.53
CA SER A 45 -24.53 15.77 -15.35
C SER A 45 -23.17 16.37 -15.09
N LEU A 46 -22.40 16.62 -16.15
CA LEU A 46 -21.07 17.23 -16.05
C LEU A 46 -21.06 18.75 -16.32
N ASP A 47 -22.20 19.33 -16.69
CA ASP A 47 -22.32 20.75 -17.08
C ASP A 47 -22.33 21.74 -15.90
N GLY A 48 -22.20 21.24 -14.65
CA GLY A 48 -22.20 22.06 -13.44
C GLY A 48 -20.88 22.79 -13.18
N GLU A 49 -20.94 23.86 -12.38
CA GLU A 49 -19.74 24.61 -11.93
C GLU A 49 -18.70 23.71 -11.24
N GLU A 50 -19.15 22.62 -10.62
CA GLU A 50 -18.28 21.67 -9.91
C GLU A 50 -17.25 20.98 -10.81
N HIS A 51 -17.53 20.84 -12.12
CA HIS A 51 -16.63 20.20 -13.09
C HIS A 51 -15.96 21.20 -14.06
N ALA A 52 -16.40 22.46 -14.10
CA ALA A 52 -15.96 23.45 -15.09
C ALA A 52 -14.44 23.71 -15.09
N GLY A 53 -13.78 23.55 -13.94
CA GLY A 53 -12.34 23.72 -13.77
C GLY A 53 -11.58 22.44 -13.41
N ALA A 54 -12.17 21.26 -13.64
CA ALA A 54 -11.61 19.99 -13.21
C ALA A 54 -11.49 18.99 -14.36
N MET A 55 -10.56 18.05 -14.20
CA MET A 55 -10.54 16.81 -14.96
C MET A 55 -11.46 15.81 -14.27
N THR A 56 -12.45 15.27 -14.98
CA THR A 56 -13.42 14.32 -14.44
C THR A 56 -13.21 12.95 -15.06
N ILE A 57 -12.96 11.97 -14.19
CA ILE A 57 -12.92 10.54 -14.53
C ILE A 57 -14.34 10.00 -14.42
N VAL A 58 -14.95 9.61 -15.53
CA VAL A 58 -16.29 9.00 -15.50
C VAL A 58 -16.15 7.50 -15.29
N LEU A 59 -16.73 7.02 -14.19
CA LEU A 59 -16.75 5.62 -13.80
C LEU A 59 -18.14 5.01 -14.00
N PRO A 60 -18.28 3.68 -13.96
CA PRO A 60 -19.60 3.03 -14.04
C PRO A 60 -20.57 3.48 -12.93
N PRO A 61 -21.89 3.33 -13.13
CA PRO A 61 -22.90 3.78 -12.17
C PRO A 61 -22.77 3.21 -10.76
N GLU A 62 -22.21 2.01 -10.64
CA GLU A 62 -21.96 1.30 -9.38
C GLU A 62 -20.67 1.73 -8.65
N ALA A 63 -19.88 2.64 -9.24
CA ALA A 63 -18.63 3.08 -8.64
C ALA A 63 -18.89 4.00 -7.44
N GLU A 64 -18.56 3.53 -6.24
CA GLU A 64 -18.61 4.31 -5.01
C GLU A 64 -17.24 4.29 -4.34
N ILE A 65 -16.69 5.49 -4.08
CA ILE A 65 -15.39 5.66 -3.43
C ILE A 65 -15.60 6.42 -2.14
N ASP A 66 -15.45 5.71 -1.02
CA ASP A 66 -15.48 6.29 0.31
C ASP A 66 -14.30 7.25 0.54
N ASP A 67 -14.42 8.12 1.55
CA ASP A 67 -13.35 9.03 1.93
C ASP A 67 -12.05 8.27 2.23
N GLY A 68 -10.95 8.76 1.64
CA GLY A 68 -9.65 8.14 1.76
C GLY A 68 -9.46 6.86 0.93
N GLY A 69 -10.49 6.36 0.25
CA GLY A 69 -10.42 5.24 -0.69
C GLY A 69 -9.55 5.54 -1.91
N PHE A 70 -9.16 4.51 -2.65
CA PHE A 70 -8.27 4.66 -3.79
C PHE A 70 -8.92 4.23 -5.10
N LEU A 71 -8.55 4.90 -6.19
CA LEU A 71 -8.75 4.46 -7.55
C LEU A 71 -7.40 3.98 -8.09
N ALA A 72 -7.26 2.66 -8.25
CA ALA A 72 -6.10 2.03 -8.86
C ALA A 72 -6.37 1.75 -10.32
N VAL A 73 -5.47 2.16 -11.21
CA VAL A 73 -5.66 2.15 -12.66
C VAL A 73 -4.46 1.49 -13.35
N GLY A 74 -4.74 0.72 -14.41
CA GLY A 74 -3.76 -0.01 -15.20
C GLY A 74 -3.80 -1.52 -14.95
N GLU A 75 -3.11 -2.30 -15.78
CA GLU A 75 -3.12 -3.77 -15.69
C GLU A 75 -2.50 -4.28 -14.37
N ASN A 76 -1.45 -3.58 -13.91
CA ASN A 76 -0.76 -3.88 -12.66
C ASN A 76 -1.06 -2.84 -11.57
N ASN A 77 -2.13 -2.05 -11.73
CA ASN A 77 -2.52 -1.01 -10.77
C ASN A 77 -1.40 0.01 -10.50
N GLU A 78 -0.76 0.46 -11.59
CA GLU A 78 0.46 1.28 -11.57
C GLU A 78 0.19 2.77 -11.32
N THR A 79 -1.00 3.25 -11.72
CA THR A 79 -1.46 4.60 -11.37
C THR A 79 -2.38 4.51 -10.16
N LEU A 80 -2.09 5.25 -9.10
CA LEU A 80 -2.86 5.21 -7.86
C LEU A 80 -3.29 6.60 -7.44
N LEU A 81 -4.60 6.79 -7.29
CA LEU A 81 -5.22 8.04 -6.85
C LEU A 81 -5.97 7.81 -5.55
N ARG A 82 -5.93 8.76 -4.63
CA ARG A 82 -6.66 8.71 -3.36
C ARG A 82 -7.73 9.78 -3.32
N TRP A 83 -8.96 9.35 -3.04
CA TRP A 83 -10.13 10.22 -2.96
C TRP A 83 -10.16 10.97 -1.63
N HIS A 84 -10.50 12.26 -1.69
CA HIS A 84 -10.66 13.13 -0.55
C HIS A 84 -11.99 13.87 -0.67
N SER A 85 -12.93 13.55 0.22
CA SER A 85 -14.32 14.03 0.13
C SER A 85 -14.43 15.52 0.48
N ASP A 86 -13.58 16.00 1.40
CA ASP A 86 -13.49 17.41 1.82
C ASP A 86 -13.22 18.38 0.66
N SER A 87 -12.36 17.97 -0.26
CA SER A 87 -12.00 18.70 -1.48
C SER A 87 -12.75 18.19 -2.70
N SER A 88 -13.52 17.10 -2.55
CA SER A 88 -14.18 16.37 -3.64
C SER A 88 -13.23 16.14 -4.82
N SER A 89 -12.00 15.71 -4.52
CA SER A 89 -10.94 15.55 -5.50
C SER A 89 -9.97 14.42 -5.16
N PHE A 90 -9.30 13.91 -6.17
CA PHE A 90 -8.22 12.97 -6.03
C PHE A 90 -6.88 13.67 -5.75
N LYS A 91 -6.07 13.03 -4.91
CA LYS A 91 -4.63 13.25 -4.82
C LYS A 91 -3.90 12.10 -5.49
N VAL A 92 -2.82 12.41 -6.20
CA VAL A 92 -2.02 11.39 -6.90
C VAL A 92 -1.03 10.77 -5.93
N CYS A 93 -1.14 9.47 -5.74
CA CYS A 93 -0.24 8.68 -4.91
C CYS A 93 0.89 8.07 -5.73
N THR A 94 0.57 7.58 -6.94
CA THR A 94 1.54 7.09 -7.92
C THR A 94 1.16 7.64 -9.28
N ALA A 95 2.10 8.34 -9.90
CA ALA A 95 1.92 8.94 -11.22
C ALA A 95 1.88 7.86 -12.30
N GLY A 96 1.18 8.15 -13.39
CA GLY A 96 1.08 7.23 -14.51
C GLY A 96 0.07 7.71 -15.54
N PHE A 97 -0.39 6.81 -16.39
CA PHE A 97 -1.37 7.12 -17.40
C PHE A 97 -2.78 6.78 -16.92
N LEU A 98 -3.75 7.54 -17.43
CA LEU A 98 -5.18 7.27 -17.36
C LEU A 98 -5.71 7.22 -18.78
N GLY A 99 -6.26 6.09 -19.18
CA GLY A 99 -6.86 5.85 -20.49
C GLY A 99 -8.34 5.51 -20.40
N VAL A 100 -9.09 5.91 -21.43
CA VAL A 100 -10.46 5.42 -21.61
C VAL A 100 -10.42 3.90 -21.85
N SER A 101 -11.39 3.19 -21.29
CA SER A 101 -11.46 1.72 -21.24
C SER A 101 -10.35 1.04 -20.42
N GLU A 102 -9.47 1.78 -19.76
CA GLU A 102 -8.46 1.19 -18.89
C GLU A 102 -9.10 0.50 -17.69
N ARG A 103 -8.51 -0.61 -17.25
CA ARG A 103 -8.96 -1.32 -16.04
C ARG A 103 -8.75 -0.40 -14.85
N ALA A 104 -9.77 -0.32 -14.02
CA ALA A 104 -9.69 0.39 -12.74
C ALA A 104 -10.34 -0.44 -11.64
N GLU A 105 -9.82 -0.28 -10.43
CA GLU A 105 -10.30 -0.91 -9.21
C GLU A 105 -10.44 0.15 -8.11
N ILE A 106 -11.51 0.03 -7.33
CA ILE A 106 -11.69 0.82 -6.12
C ILE A 106 -11.13 -0.01 -4.98
N TRP A 107 -10.17 0.56 -4.26
CA TRP A 107 -9.56 -0.08 -3.12
C TRP A 107 -9.96 0.62 -1.83
N SER A 108 -10.43 -0.17 -0.88
CA SER A 108 -10.50 0.27 0.50
C SER A 108 -9.09 0.44 1.08
N PRO A 109 -8.86 1.45 1.94
CA PRO A 109 -7.57 1.68 2.57
C PRO A 109 -7.16 0.50 3.46
N ILE A 110 -5.90 0.06 3.35
CA ILE A 110 -5.32 -0.92 4.26
C ILE A 110 -4.73 -0.18 5.46
N ARG A 111 -5.37 -0.32 6.63
CA ARG A 111 -4.86 0.28 7.88
C ARG A 111 -3.54 -0.38 8.25
N THR A 112 -2.48 0.41 8.36
CA THR A 112 -1.11 -0.08 8.51
C THR A 112 -0.42 0.50 9.73
N ALA A 113 0.48 -0.27 10.33
CA ALA A 113 1.40 0.20 11.36
C ALA A 113 2.84 -0.20 11.04
N VAL A 114 3.80 0.61 11.47
CA VAL A 114 5.23 0.35 11.24
C VAL A 114 6.01 0.34 12.56
N LEU A 115 6.65 -0.79 12.84
CA LEU A 115 7.47 -1.02 14.03
C LEU A 115 8.95 -1.13 13.65
N THR A 116 9.76 -0.18 14.09
CA THR A 116 11.21 -0.28 13.96
C THR A 116 11.82 -0.88 15.23
N VAL A 117 12.54 -2.00 15.07
CA VAL A 117 13.21 -2.72 16.15
C VAL A 117 14.70 -2.42 16.11
N SER A 118 15.18 -1.64 17.08
CA SER A 118 16.57 -1.18 17.12
C SER A 118 16.95 -0.66 18.50
N ASP A 119 17.90 -1.32 19.18
CA ASP A 119 18.47 -0.84 20.44
C ASP A 119 18.95 0.62 20.32
N LYS A 120 19.77 0.92 19.29
CA LYS A 120 20.28 2.28 19.05
C LYS A 120 19.19 3.26 18.62
N GLY A 121 18.22 2.79 17.84
CA GLY A 121 17.11 3.62 17.36
C GLY A 121 16.21 4.07 18.52
N SER A 122 15.87 3.14 19.42
CA SER A 122 15.05 3.42 20.60
C SER A 122 15.69 4.43 21.56
N GLN A 123 17.02 4.53 21.54
CA GLN A 123 17.80 5.48 22.33
C GLN A 123 18.09 6.81 21.60
N GLY A 124 17.55 7.01 20.39
CA GLY A 124 17.81 8.20 19.58
C GLY A 124 19.25 8.28 19.02
N GLN A 125 20.04 7.21 19.13
CA GLN A 125 21.45 7.16 18.69
C GLN A 125 21.59 6.78 17.21
N ARG A 126 20.50 6.37 16.57
CA ARG A 126 20.45 6.03 15.15
C ARG A 126 19.14 6.50 14.55
N VAL A 127 19.23 7.22 13.44
CA VAL A 127 18.05 7.61 12.66
C VAL A 127 17.46 6.39 11.96
N ASP A 128 16.15 6.20 12.13
CA ASP A 128 15.40 5.19 11.38
C ASP A 128 15.25 5.64 9.92
N THR A 129 15.66 4.76 9.01
CA THR A 129 15.56 4.97 7.56
C THR A 129 14.77 3.85 6.88
N ALA A 130 14.51 2.75 7.57
CA ALA A 130 13.82 1.60 7.01
C ALA A 130 12.32 1.68 7.28
N GLY A 131 11.90 2.14 8.45
CA GLY A 131 10.49 2.38 8.78
C GLY A 131 9.82 3.33 7.78
N PRO A 132 10.34 4.56 7.58
CA PRO A 132 9.80 5.50 6.60
C PRO A 132 9.80 4.97 5.16
N GLU A 133 10.76 4.11 4.80
CA GLU A 133 10.79 3.50 3.47
C GLU A 133 9.67 2.47 3.29
N LEU A 134 9.42 1.63 4.31
CA LEU A 134 8.31 0.69 4.30
C LEU A 134 6.96 1.40 4.23
N GLU A 135 6.80 2.51 4.95
CA GLU A 135 5.59 3.35 4.84
C GLU A 135 5.38 3.86 3.42
N ARG A 136 6.44 4.40 2.79
CA ARG A 136 6.38 4.92 1.43
C ARG A 136 5.99 3.83 0.43
N LEU A 137 6.58 2.64 0.56
CA LEU A 137 6.30 1.50 -0.31
C LEU A 137 4.89 0.94 -0.09
N ALA A 138 4.45 0.84 1.17
CA ALA A 138 3.10 0.42 1.51
C ALA A 138 2.04 1.41 1.01
N PHE A 139 2.31 2.73 1.09
CA PHE A 139 1.39 3.75 0.58
C PHE A 139 1.10 3.58 -0.92
N ALA A 140 2.12 3.20 -1.72
CA ALA A 140 1.95 2.86 -3.13
C ALA A 140 1.12 1.58 -3.36
N GLN A 141 0.75 0.86 -2.30
CA GLN A 141 -0.13 -0.30 -2.32
C GLN A 141 -1.50 0.02 -1.69
N GLY A 142 -1.84 1.31 -1.54
CA GLY A 142 -3.09 1.77 -0.91
C GLY A 142 -3.16 1.52 0.60
N CYS A 143 -1.99 1.45 1.26
CA CYS A 143 -1.90 1.39 2.71
C CYS A 143 -1.88 2.79 3.33
N VAL A 144 -2.43 2.91 4.54
CA VAL A 144 -2.45 4.16 5.32
C VAL A 144 -1.84 3.87 6.69
N THR A 145 -0.68 4.47 6.96
CA THR A 145 0.01 4.27 8.24
C THR A 145 -0.61 5.11 9.34
N GLU A 146 -1.26 4.45 10.29
CA GLU A 146 -1.92 5.06 11.44
C GLU A 146 -1.01 5.09 12.68
N GLU A 147 -0.15 4.09 12.83
CA GLU A 147 0.67 3.90 14.02
C GLU A 147 2.14 3.70 13.64
N ARG A 148 3.03 4.29 14.45
CA ARG A 148 4.49 4.19 14.29
C ARG A 148 5.14 4.08 15.65
N LYS A 149 6.11 3.19 15.79
CA LYS A 149 6.87 3.05 17.03
C LYS A 149 8.27 2.54 16.77
N ILE A 150 9.22 2.99 17.60
CA ILE A 150 10.56 2.42 17.66
C ILE A 150 10.72 1.75 19.03
N VAL A 151 11.13 0.50 19.06
CA VAL A 151 11.38 -0.28 20.28
C VAL A 151 12.80 -0.86 20.26
N PRO A 152 13.41 -1.13 21.42
CA PRO A 152 14.64 -1.92 21.48
C PRO A 152 14.41 -3.36 20.96
N ASP A 153 15.50 -4.10 20.71
CA ASP A 153 15.43 -5.51 20.31
C ASP A 153 15.15 -6.38 21.54
N ASP A 154 13.92 -6.22 22.03
CA ASP A 154 13.37 -6.81 23.24
C ASP A 154 12.09 -7.55 22.87
N LYS A 155 12.09 -8.87 23.11
CA LYS A 155 11.05 -9.76 22.62
C LYS A 155 9.67 -9.37 23.17
N GLU A 156 9.60 -9.09 24.46
CA GLU A 156 8.37 -8.72 25.15
C GLU A 156 7.77 -7.43 24.58
N GLN A 157 8.55 -6.37 24.42
CA GLN A 157 8.07 -5.10 23.84
C GLN A 157 7.59 -5.23 22.39
N ILE A 158 8.25 -6.07 21.58
CA ILE A 158 7.81 -6.37 20.21
C ILE A 158 6.45 -7.08 20.26
N CYS A 159 6.32 -8.11 21.11
CA CYS A 159 5.08 -8.87 21.27
C CYS A 159 3.91 -8.00 21.74
N GLU A 160 4.13 -7.16 22.75
CA GLU A 160 3.12 -6.24 23.28
C GLU A 160 2.64 -5.26 22.22
N THR A 161 3.56 -4.64 21.48
CA THR A 161 3.21 -3.68 20.42
C THR A 161 2.41 -4.35 19.30
N VAL A 162 2.81 -5.56 18.87
CA VAL A 162 2.08 -6.31 17.84
C VAL A 162 0.67 -6.70 18.31
N ARG A 163 0.51 -7.18 19.55
CA ARG A 163 -0.80 -7.50 20.12
C ARG A 163 -1.69 -6.27 20.25
N GLU A 164 -1.13 -5.15 20.71
CA GLU A 164 -1.85 -3.88 20.84
C GLU A 164 -2.43 -3.44 19.49
N TRP A 165 -1.59 -3.38 18.46
CA TRP A 165 -2.01 -2.92 17.13
C TRP A 165 -2.97 -3.89 16.44
N ALA A 166 -2.75 -5.21 16.59
CA ALA A 166 -3.70 -6.21 16.11
C ALA A 166 -5.06 -6.07 16.81
N GLY A 167 -5.07 -5.85 18.13
CA GLY A 167 -6.29 -5.59 18.91
C GLY A 167 -7.02 -4.30 18.53
N LYS A 168 -6.30 -3.28 18.03
CA LYS A 168 -6.88 -2.06 17.42
C LYS A 168 -7.42 -2.28 16.00
N GLY A 169 -7.33 -3.49 15.47
CA GLY A 169 -7.80 -3.85 14.13
C GLY A 169 -6.94 -3.31 12.99
N ILE A 170 -5.64 -3.04 13.22
CA ILE A 170 -4.70 -2.70 12.14
C ILE A 170 -4.60 -3.90 11.20
N ASN A 171 -4.75 -3.71 9.88
CA ASN A 171 -4.82 -4.81 8.92
C ASN A 171 -3.42 -5.34 8.56
N LEU A 172 -2.42 -4.45 8.52
CA LEU A 172 -1.05 -4.77 8.14
C LEU A 172 -0.05 -4.17 9.14
N ILE A 173 0.83 -4.98 9.70
CA ILE A 173 1.90 -4.54 10.60
C ILE A 173 3.24 -4.89 9.96
N LEU A 174 4.03 -3.87 9.64
CA LEU A 174 5.36 -4.04 9.06
C LEU A 174 6.40 -3.80 10.15
N THR A 175 7.22 -4.79 10.46
CA THR A 175 8.34 -4.63 11.38
C THR A 175 9.66 -4.56 10.61
N THR A 176 10.64 -3.81 11.12
CA THR A 176 11.97 -3.73 10.50
C THR A 176 13.08 -3.74 11.53
N GLY A 177 14.10 -4.59 11.31
CA GLY A 177 15.17 -4.84 12.26
C GLY A 177 15.00 -6.16 13.02
N GLY A 178 16.03 -6.56 13.76
CA GLY A 178 16.02 -7.76 14.59
C GLY A 178 15.84 -9.11 13.87
N THR A 179 16.08 -9.18 12.55
CA THR A 179 15.94 -10.42 11.74
C THR A 179 17.26 -11.12 11.39
N GLY A 180 18.39 -10.63 11.91
CA GLY A 180 19.70 -11.21 11.68
C GLY A 180 19.98 -12.46 12.51
N LEU A 181 21.27 -12.77 12.68
CA LEU A 181 21.78 -13.92 13.45
C LEU A 181 22.44 -13.52 14.78
N SER A 182 22.39 -12.24 15.15
CA SER A 182 22.90 -11.77 16.44
C SER A 182 22.06 -12.36 17.58
N PRO A 183 22.63 -12.62 18.78
CA PRO A 183 21.85 -12.98 19.96
C PRO A 183 20.79 -11.94 20.36
N ARG A 184 20.95 -10.70 19.89
CA ARG A 184 19.97 -9.63 20.09
C ARG A 184 18.83 -9.66 19.08
N ASP A 185 19.00 -10.25 17.90
CA ASP A 185 17.99 -10.24 16.83
C ASP A 185 16.81 -11.16 17.20
N ASN A 186 15.75 -10.61 17.81
CA ASN A 186 14.63 -11.39 18.39
C ASN A 186 13.28 -11.19 17.68
N THR A 187 13.25 -10.43 16.59
CA THR A 187 11.98 -10.07 15.93
C THR A 187 11.22 -11.30 15.40
N PRO A 188 11.85 -12.27 14.70
CA PRO A 188 11.17 -13.49 14.27
C PRO A 188 10.59 -14.29 15.44
N GLU A 189 11.34 -14.47 16.53
CA GLU A 189 10.89 -15.15 17.75
C GLU A 189 9.70 -14.46 18.41
N ALA A 190 9.72 -13.13 18.45
CA ALA A 190 8.61 -12.34 18.98
C ALA A 190 7.35 -12.58 18.14
N LEU A 191 7.44 -12.43 16.81
CA LEU A 191 6.31 -12.64 15.90
C LEU A 191 5.76 -14.06 15.97
N LEU A 192 6.62 -15.07 15.95
CA LEU A 192 6.21 -16.48 16.04
C LEU A 192 5.51 -16.79 17.37
N SER A 193 5.89 -16.13 18.46
CA SER A 193 5.29 -16.35 19.78
C SER A 193 3.89 -15.74 19.95
N VAL A 194 3.52 -14.77 19.10
CA VAL A 194 2.18 -14.15 19.11
C VAL A 194 1.30 -14.64 17.96
N ALA A 195 1.85 -15.42 17.04
CA ALA A 195 1.16 -15.87 15.84
C ALA A 195 -0.03 -16.78 16.14
N ASP A 196 -1.17 -16.50 15.53
CA ASP A 196 -2.28 -17.46 15.44
C ASP A 196 -2.04 -18.44 14.26
N LYS A 197 -1.42 -17.95 13.18
CA LYS A 197 -0.96 -18.75 12.04
C LYS A 197 0.37 -18.20 11.51
N THR A 198 1.22 -19.08 11.00
CA THR A 198 2.43 -18.67 10.27
C THR A 198 2.16 -18.63 8.77
N VAL A 199 2.84 -17.73 8.05
CA VAL A 199 2.75 -17.60 6.59
C VAL A 199 4.16 -17.66 6.00
N PRO A 200 4.81 -18.83 6.00
CA PRO A 200 6.23 -18.98 5.67
C PRO A 200 6.59 -18.51 4.25
N GLY A 201 5.64 -18.58 3.32
CA GLY A 201 5.80 -18.17 1.91
C GLY A 201 6.30 -16.73 1.73
N PHE A 202 5.96 -15.80 2.63
CA PHE A 202 6.51 -14.44 2.58
C PHE A 202 8.03 -14.44 2.82
N GLY A 203 8.50 -15.17 3.83
CA GLY A 203 9.92 -15.30 4.14
C GLY A 203 10.69 -15.99 3.00
N GLU A 204 10.09 -17.01 2.41
CA GLU A 204 10.65 -17.74 1.26
C GLU A 204 10.80 -16.83 0.05
N MET A 205 9.74 -16.11 -0.35
CA MET A 205 9.76 -15.17 -1.47
C MET A 205 10.77 -14.04 -1.25
N MET A 206 10.79 -13.44 -0.05
CA MET A 206 11.78 -12.42 0.29
C MET A 206 13.22 -12.93 0.10
N ARG A 207 13.55 -14.16 0.53
CA ARG A 207 14.90 -14.72 0.36
C ARG A 207 15.21 -15.03 -1.10
N ILE A 208 14.29 -15.71 -1.80
CA ILE A 208 14.48 -16.15 -3.20
C ILE A 208 14.66 -14.94 -4.11
N GLU A 209 13.74 -13.98 -4.06
CA GLU A 209 13.76 -12.83 -4.97
C GLU A 209 14.93 -11.88 -4.71
N THR A 210 15.45 -11.84 -3.49
CA THR A 210 16.58 -10.96 -3.16
C THR A 210 17.95 -11.60 -3.34
N LEU A 211 18.04 -12.90 -3.65
CA LEU A 211 19.31 -13.57 -4.01
C LEU A 211 20.00 -12.89 -5.20
N LYS A 212 19.22 -12.37 -6.17
CA LYS A 212 19.73 -11.63 -7.33
C LYS A 212 20.49 -10.35 -6.96
N TYR A 213 20.22 -9.78 -5.79
CA TYR A 213 20.89 -8.57 -5.31
C TYR A 213 22.07 -8.88 -4.38
N THR A 214 22.00 -9.97 -3.61
CA THR A 214 23.03 -10.35 -2.67
C THR A 214 23.00 -11.86 -2.39
N PRO A 215 24.15 -12.55 -2.46
CA PRO A 215 24.22 -13.97 -2.11
C PRO A 215 23.97 -14.23 -0.63
N ARG A 216 23.90 -13.18 0.22
CA ARG A 216 23.65 -13.27 1.66
C ARG A 216 22.17 -13.19 2.02
N SER A 217 21.26 -13.06 1.05
CA SER A 217 19.82 -12.86 1.33
C SER A 217 19.23 -13.98 2.18
N PHE A 218 19.71 -15.21 2.01
CA PHE A 218 19.24 -16.38 2.75
C PHE A 218 19.51 -16.31 4.27
N LEU A 219 20.39 -15.41 4.74
CA LEU A 219 20.70 -15.25 6.16
C LEU A 219 19.61 -14.52 6.94
N THR A 220 18.73 -13.76 6.27
CA THR A 220 17.63 -13.10 6.98
C THR A 220 16.61 -14.11 7.47
N ARG A 221 16.23 -13.98 8.73
CA ARG A 221 15.18 -14.77 9.38
C ARG A 221 13.80 -14.10 9.27
N SER A 222 13.64 -13.21 8.28
CA SER A 222 12.36 -12.60 7.93
C SER A 222 11.25 -13.64 7.79
N VAL A 223 10.09 -13.32 8.40
CA VAL A 223 8.92 -14.18 8.49
C VAL A 223 7.66 -13.33 8.43
N ALA A 224 6.55 -13.92 8.02
CA ALA A 224 5.22 -13.35 8.19
C ALA A 224 4.32 -14.27 9.03
N VAL A 225 3.44 -13.66 9.80
CA VAL A 225 2.46 -14.35 10.65
C VAL A 225 1.12 -13.64 10.57
N VAL A 226 0.06 -14.33 10.96
CA VAL A 226 -1.26 -13.74 11.19
C VAL A 226 -1.46 -13.63 12.70
N LYS A 227 -1.90 -12.45 13.13
CA LYS A 227 -2.40 -12.19 14.49
C LYS A 227 -3.78 -11.56 14.37
N ASP A 228 -4.80 -12.22 14.93
CA ASP A 228 -6.21 -11.89 14.82
C ASP A 228 -6.65 -11.76 13.34
N ARG A 229 -6.84 -10.53 12.83
CA ARG A 229 -7.11 -10.23 11.41
C ARG A 229 -6.00 -9.38 10.76
N SER A 230 -4.82 -9.39 11.37
CA SER A 230 -3.66 -8.60 10.95
C SER A 230 -2.61 -9.50 10.31
N LEU A 231 -2.11 -9.11 9.15
CA LEU A 231 -0.88 -9.65 8.59
C LEU A 231 0.32 -8.93 9.21
N VAL A 232 1.26 -9.67 9.78
CA VAL A 232 2.46 -9.10 10.42
C VAL A 232 3.70 -9.64 9.71
N ILE A 233 4.56 -8.76 9.19
CA ILE A 233 5.72 -9.13 8.36
C ILE A 233 7.00 -8.51 8.90
N ALA A 234 8.05 -9.32 9.08
CA ALA A 234 9.37 -8.86 9.53
C ALA A 234 10.36 -8.65 8.38
N PHE A 235 10.82 -7.41 8.22
CA PHE A 235 11.78 -6.99 7.21
C PHE A 235 13.19 -6.77 7.80
N PRO A 236 14.26 -6.85 6.98
CA PRO A 236 15.60 -6.50 7.41
C PRO A 236 15.73 -5.02 7.83
N GLY A 237 16.54 -4.74 8.86
CA GLY A 237 16.68 -3.38 9.42
C GLY A 237 17.45 -2.34 8.58
N SER A 238 17.89 -2.69 7.36
CA SER A 238 18.51 -1.71 6.46
C SER A 238 17.48 -1.21 5.45
N LYS A 239 17.48 0.10 5.16
CA LYS A 239 16.57 0.69 4.16
C LYS A 239 16.54 -0.10 2.84
N ARG A 240 17.72 -0.45 2.31
CA ARG A 240 17.86 -1.23 1.08
C ARG A 240 17.27 -2.63 1.21
N GLY A 241 17.61 -3.36 2.28
CA GLY A 241 17.13 -4.72 2.50
C GLY A 241 15.62 -4.79 2.72
N ALA A 242 15.06 -3.84 3.49
CA ALA A 242 13.62 -3.70 3.67
C ALA A 242 12.91 -3.45 2.34
N GLY A 243 13.39 -2.48 1.55
CA GLY A 243 12.78 -2.15 0.25
C GLY A 243 12.80 -3.33 -0.73
N GLN A 244 13.95 -3.98 -0.90
CA GLN A 244 14.07 -5.15 -1.78
C GLN A 244 13.19 -6.33 -1.35
N CYS A 245 13.06 -6.54 -0.03
CA CYS A 245 12.19 -7.58 0.50
C CYS A 245 10.71 -7.23 0.36
N PHE A 246 10.34 -5.95 0.51
CA PHE A 246 8.97 -5.50 0.27
C PHE A 246 8.57 -5.72 -1.19
N GLU A 247 9.40 -5.26 -2.13
CA GLU A 247 9.20 -5.45 -3.58
C GLU A 247 9.01 -6.93 -3.94
N ALA A 248 9.74 -7.84 -3.30
CA ALA A 248 9.63 -9.28 -3.51
C ALA A 248 8.24 -9.88 -3.18
N ILE A 249 7.47 -9.25 -2.30
CA ILE A 249 6.17 -9.76 -1.83
C ILE A 249 4.98 -8.88 -2.23
N THR A 250 5.23 -7.71 -2.84
CA THR A 250 4.22 -6.72 -3.18
C THR A 250 3.05 -7.30 -3.97
N GLY A 251 3.33 -8.17 -4.96
CA GLY A 251 2.30 -8.72 -5.86
C GLY A 251 1.21 -9.54 -5.16
N GLY A 252 1.46 -10.07 -3.96
CA GLY A 252 0.47 -10.81 -3.17
C GLY A 252 -0.02 -10.08 -1.92
N LEU A 253 0.57 -8.92 -1.58
CA LEU A 253 0.38 -8.27 -0.29
C LEU A 253 -1.08 -7.83 -0.06
N ARG A 254 -1.64 -7.06 -0.99
CA ARG A 254 -3.02 -6.54 -0.88
C ARG A 254 -4.03 -7.66 -0.79
N HIS A 255 -3.93 -8.66 -1.67
CA HIS A 255 -4.84 -9.80 -1.67
C HIS A 255 -4.78 -10.59 -0.35
N ALA A 256 -3.58 -10.79 0.22
CA ALA A 256 -3.42 -11.44 1.50
C ALA A 256 -4.13 -10.67 2.64
N VAL A 257 -4.00 -9.34 2.65
CA VAL A 257 -4.69 -8.50 3.64
C VAL A 257 -6.21 -8.54 3.45
N GLU A 258 -6.70 -8.36 2.22
CA GLU A 258 -8.13 -8.38 1.91
C GLU A 258 -8.79 -9.73 2.23
N THR A 259 -8.04 -10.83 2.07
CA THR A 259 -8.49 -12.17 2.47
C THR A 259 -8.67 -12.27 3.99
N LEU A 260 -7.76 -11.66 4.77
CA LEU A 260 -7.83 -11.67 6.23
C LEU A 260 -8.93 -10.74 6.78
N THR A 261 -9.17 -9.62 6.11
CA THR A 261 -10.22 -8.66 6.52
C THR A 261 -11.62 -9.07 6.04
N GLY A 262 -11.72 -10.06 5.15
CA GLY A 262 -12.98 -10.47 4.52
C GLY A 262 -13.46 -9.51 3.44
N SER A 263 -12.56 -8.65 2.93
CA SER A 263 -12.83 -7.69 1.86
C SER A 263 -12.54 -8.26 0.47
N ALA A 264 -11.89 -9.43 0.38
CA ALA A 264 -11.66 -10.10 -0.88
C ALA A 264 -13.00 -10.58 -1.48
N SER A 265 -13.34 -10.10 -2.68
CA SER A 265 -14.38 -10.69 -3.52
C SER A 265 -14.04 -12.16 -3.80
N GLU A 266 -14.96 -13.09 -3.52
CA GLU A 266 -14.74 -14.54 -3.61
C GLU A 266 -13.96 -14.94 -4.89
N CYS A 267 -12.72 -15.39 -4.72
CA CYS A 267 -11.92 -15.98 -5.81
C CYS A 267 -12.38 -17.41 -6.17
N GLY A 268 -13.69 -17.64 -6.24
CA GLY A 268 -14.31 -18.93 -6.61
C GLY A 268 -14.76 -19.02 -8.07
N ASN A 269 -14.83 -17.91 -8.80
CA ASN A 269 -15.28 -17.89 -10.20
C ASN A 269 -14.18 -17.35 -11.10
N ASN A 270 -13.23 -18.19 -11.52
CA ASN A 270 -12.57 -18.08 -12.83
C ASN A 270 -11.87 -19.38 -13.24
N HIS A 271 -12.61 -20.18 -14.03
CA HIS A 271 -12.16 -20.95 -15.20
C HIS A 271 -10.83 -21.73 -15.09
N HIS A 272 -10.94 -23.01 -14.74
CA HIS A 272 -10.07 -24.04 -15.32
C HIS A 272 -10.31 -24.10 -16.85
N GLY A 273 -9.53 -23.33 -17.60
CA GLY A 273 -9.27 -23.57 -19.02
C GLY A 273 -7.94 -24.30 -19.16
N LYS A 274 -8.02 -25.59 -19.52
CA LYS A 274 -6.89 -26.35 -20.05
C LYS A 274 -6.39 -25.75 -21.37
#